data_AF-A0A8I0GTD3-F1
#
_entry.id   AF-A0A8I0GTD3-F1
#
_cell.length_a   1.000
_cell.length_b   1.000
_cell.length_c   1.000
_cell.angle_alpha   90.00
_cell.angle_beta   90.00
_cell.angle_gamma   90.00
#
_symmetry.space_group_name_H-M   'P 1'
#
loop_
_entity.id
_entity.type
_entity.pdbx_description
1 polymer ?
#
loop_
_entity_poly.entity_id
_entity_poly.type
_entity_poly.pdbx_seq_one_letter_code
_entity_poly.pdbx_strand_id
1 'polypeptide(L)'
;MLSTSFPALGTVLSAALLLSLSGCSQAQAPKAPTATAGKTGERPAVLKSIEQQGFEVMGEFDAPGGLRGFAGVVGGQQPAAAYVTADGKHVLVGSLFDAQGKDIGTEPVERLVAAPMSARQWAKLDASAWVRDGRADAPRVVYTFSDANCPYCHRFWEAARPWVDSGKVQLRHVMVGVIREDSPAKAAAILTAPNPSAALLENEHRFDQGGIKPAANLTAEVANKLDANQVLMIEMGFQGTPGILFKDDKGMLQRRAGMPQGQDMDVVMGPR
;
A
#
# COMPACT_ATOMS: atom_id res chain seq x y z
N MET A 1 -66.60 17.68 12.75
CA MET A 1 -67.46 18.26 11.69
C MET A 1 -66.74 17.99 10.38
N LEU A 2 -67.21 17.25 9.39
CA LEU A 2 -68.57 16.88 9.02
C LEU A 2 -68.77 15.36 8.99
N SER A 3 -70.01 15.01 9.34
CA SER A 3 -70.63 13.70 9.31
C SER A 3 -71.42 13.58 8.01
N THR A 4 -71.42 12.40 7.38
CA THR A 4 -72.51 11.99 6.47
C THR A 4 -72.72 10.49 6.59
N SER A 5 -73.90 10.13 7.08
CA SER A 5 -74.44 8.78 7.23
C SER A 5 -75.49 8.49 6.13
N PHE A 6 -76.01 7.24 6.15
CA PHE A 6 -77.21 6.65 5.51
C PHE A 6 -76.95 5.70 4.33
N PRO A 7 -77.84 4.71 4.07
CA PRO A 7 -78.53 3.80 5.00
C PRO A 7 -78.44 2.31 4.58
N ALA A 8 -79.04 1.44 5.40
CA ALA A 8 -79.11 -0.02 5.26
C ALA A 8 -80.28 -0.53 4.38
N LEU A 9 -80.02 -1.60 3.63
CA LEU A 9 -80.93 -2.66 3.14
C LEU A 9 -80.00 -3.90 2.97
N GLY A 10 -80.28 -5.14 3.33
CA GLY A 10 -81.52 -5.89 3.49
C GLY A 10 -81.28 -7.28 2.87
N THR A 11 -80.95 -8.27 3.72
CA THR A 11 -81.10 -9.74 3.59
C THR A 11 -81.32 -10.40 2.21
N VAL A 12 -80.51 -11.40 1.84
CA VAL A 12 -80.98 -12.73 1.37
C VAL A 12 -79.95 -13.84 1.71
N LEU A 13 -80.49 -14.89 2.34
CA LEU A 13 -79.95 -16.21 2.63
C LEU A 13 -79.43 -16.95 1.38
N SER A 14 -78.27 -17.60 1.45
CA SER A 14 -78.03 -18.88 0.75
C SER A 14 -76.90 -19.65 1.41
N ALA A 15 -77.29 -20.74 2.08
CA ALA A 15 -76.40 -21.73 2.64
C ALA A 15 -75.81 -22.60 1.51
N ALA A 16 -74.49 -22.61 1.38
CA ALA A 16 -73.75 -23.62 0.63
C ALA A 16 -72.84 -24.36 1.61
N LEU A 17 -73.29 -25.57 1.97
CA LEU A 17 -72.59 -26.51 2.83
C LEU A 17 -71.43 -27.11 2.01
N LEU A 18 -70.20 -26.63 2.21
CA LEU A 18 -68.99 -27.25 1.66
C LEU A 18 -68.29 -28.04 2.77
N LEU A 19 -68.44 -29.36 2.70
CA LEU A 19 -67.66 -30.34 3.46
C LEU A 19 -66.21 -30.31 2.97
N SER A 20 -65.34 -29.56 3.65
CA SER A 20 -63.88 -29.68 3.48
C SER A 20 -63.33 -30.68 4.49
N LEU A 21 -62.88 -31.83 3.99
CA LEU A 21 -62.08 -32.82 4.71
C LEU A 21 -60.82 -32.17 5.29
N SER A 22 -60.75 -32.06 6.62
CA SER A 22 -59.54 -31.68 7.34
C SER A 22 -58.54 -32.83 7.33
N GLY A 23 -57.76 -32.94 6.25
CA GLY A 23 -56.53 -33.73 6.25
C GLY A 23 -55.41 -32.95 6.94
N CYS A 24 -55.03 -33.36 8.15
CA CYS A 24 -53.81 -32.88 8.80
C CYS A 24 -52.59 -33.37 8.01
N SER A 25 -52.16 -32.61 7.00
CA SER A 25 -50.85 -32.75 6.38
C SER A 25 -49.85 -31.97 7.23
N GLN A 26 -49.08 -32.68 8.06
CA GLN A 26 -47.87 -32.11 8.66
C GLN A 26 -46.84 -31.92 7.54
N ALA A 27 -46.85 -30.75 6.92
CA ALA A 27 -45.73 -30.31 6.10
C ALA A 27 -44.57 -29.98 7.05
N GLN A 28 -43.63 -30.92 7.19
CA GLN A 28 -42.32 -30.65 7.79
C GLN A 28 -41.70 -29.49 7.00
N ALA A 29 -41.55 -28.33 7.63
CA ALA A 29 -40.78 -27.23 7.06
C ALA A 29 -39.35 -27.75 6.76
N PRO A 30 -38.79 -27.50 5.58
CA PRO A 30 -37.42 -27.88 5.29
C PRO A 30 -36.52 -27.19 6.30
N LYS A 31 -35.85 -28.01 7.13
CA LYS A 31 -34.86 -27.56 8.10
C LYS A 31 -33.77 -26.85 7.31
N ALA A 32 -33.67 -25.52 7.45
CA ALA A 32 -32.57 -24.75 6.87
C ALA A 32 -31.25 -25.46 7.24
N PRO A 33 -30.33 -25.68 6.30
CA PRO A 33 -29.06 -26.30 6.61
C PRO A 33 -28.39 -25.43 7.68
N THR A 34 -28.21 -26.01 8.86
CA THR A 34 -27.45 -25.39 9.94
C THR A 34 -26.05 -25.18 9.39
N ALA A 35 -25.70 -23.93 9.04
CA ALA A 35 -24.35 -23.58 8.70
C ALA A 35 -23.49 -23.96 9.91
N THR A 36 -22.67 -24.99 9.76
CA THR A 36 -21.64 -25.33 10.72
C THR A 36 -20.71 -24.13 10.73
N ALA A 37 -20.91 -23.22 11.69
CA ALA A 37 -20.00 -22.11 11.92
C ALA A 37 -18.59 -22.72 12.02
N GLY A 38 -17.71 -22.34 11.10
CA GLY A 38 -16.33 -22.81 11.12
C GLY A 38 -15.76 -22.56 12.52
N LYS A 39 -15.14 -23.59 13.11
CA LYS A 39 -14.53 -23.47 14.44
C LYS A 39 -13.54 -22.30 14.42
N THR A 40 -13.73 -21.36 15.34
CA THR A 40 -12.76 -20.32 15.67
C THR A 40 -11.43 -21.00 15.98
N GLY A 41 -10.46 -20.85 15.06
CA GLY A 41 -9.10 -21.43 15.18
C GLY A 41 -8.64 -22.28 13.99
N GLU A 42 -9.53 -22.86 13.18
CA GLU A 42 -9.13 -23.61 11.98
C GLU A 42 -9.07 -22.69 10.76
N ARG A 43 -7.94 -22.69 10.02
CA ARG A 43 -7.75 -21.84 8.82
C ARG A 43 -8.71 -22.29 7.71
N PRO A 44 -9.62 -21.42 7.20
CA PRO A 44 -10.57 -21.81 6.16
C PRO A 44 -9.87 -22.31 4.89
N ALA A 45 -10.32 -23.45 4.36
CA ALA A 45 -9.73 -24.06 3.16
C ALA A 45 -9.77 -23.12 1.94
N VAL A 46 -10.78 -22.25 1.84
CA VAL A 46 -10.93 -21.26 0.76
C VAL A 46 -9.75 -20.27 0.70
N LEU A 47 -9.04 -20.03 1.81
CA LEU A 47 -7.86 -19.16 1.82
C LEU A 47 -6.73 -19.72 0.94
N LYS A 48 -6.55 -21.05 0.93
CA LYS A 48 -5.55 -21.69 0.07
C LYS A 48 -5.79 -21.42 -1.41
N SER A 49 -7.06 -21.31 -1.80
CA SER A 49 -7.45 -21.02 -3.19
C SER A 49 -7.12 -19.58 -3.58
N ILE A 50 -7.36 -18.60 -2.71
CA ILE A 50 -7.02 -17.19 -3.02
C ILE A 50 -5.52 -16.90 -2.89
N GLU A 51 -4.79 -17.65 -2.08
CA GLU A 51 -3.32 -17.61 -2.04
C GLU A 51 -2.71 -17.98 -3.39
N GLN A 52 -3.26 -18.99 -4.06
CA GLN A 52 -2.86 -19.35 -5.43
C GLN A 52 -3.20 -18.27 -6.47
N GLN A 53 -4.15 -17.38 -6.15
CA GLN A 53 -4.51 -16.21 -6.96
C GLN A 53 -3.71 -14.95 -6.55
N GLY A 54 -2.74 -15.09 -5.65
CA GLY A 54 -1.83 -14.01 -5.26
C GLY A 54 -2.25 -13.19 -4.03
N PHE A 55 -3.22 -13.66 -3.22
CA PHE A 55 -3.54 -13.08 -1.91
C PHE A 55 -2.73 -13.75 -0.80
N GLU A 56 -1.73 -13.07 -0.26
CA GLU A 56 -0.91 -13.58 0.84
C GLU A 56 -1.49 -13.15 2.19
N VAL A 57 -2.02 -14.09 2.98
CA VAL A 57 -2.63 -13.80 4.28
C VAL A 57 -1.56 -13.49 5.33
N MET A 58 -1.66 -12.32 5.95
CA MET A 58 -0.74 -11.86 7.01
C MET A 58 -1.32 -12.01 8.42
N GLY A 59 -2.65 -11.93 8.55
CA GLY A 59 -3.32 -12.04 9.83
C GLY A 59 -4.82 -12.15 9.72
N GLU A 60 -5.46 -12.61 10.79
CA GLU A 60 -6.91 -12.68 10.95
C GLU A 60 -7.40 -11.54 11.85
N PHE A 61 -8.62 -11.08 11.64
CA PHE A 61 -9.31 -10.08 12.45
C PHE A 61 -10.82 -10.33 12.49
N ASP A 62 -11.48 -9.82 13.51
CA ASP A 62 -12.93 -9.98 13.70
C ASP A 62 -13.71 -9.21 12.64
N ALA A 63 -14.71 -9.85 12.04
CA ALA A 63 -15.64 -9.23 11.10
C ALA A 63 -17.10 -9.49 11.52
N PRO A 64 -18.03 -8.56 11.24
CA PRO A 64 -19.44 -8.69 11.61
C PRO A 64 -20.17 -9.71 10.72
N GLY A 65 -21.43 -10.02 11.08
CA GLY A 65 -22.31 -10.85 10.25
C GLY A 65 -21.88 -12.33 10.15
N GLY A 66 -21.09 -12.81 11.11
CA GLY A 66 -20.55 -14.18 11.08
C GLY A 66 -19.43 -14.38 10.05
N LEU A 67 -18.92 -13.30 9.48
CA LEU A 67 -17.75 -13.33 8.61
C LEU A 67 -16.46 -13.46 9.44
N ARG A 68 -15.41 -13.97 8.81
CA ARG A 68 -14.04 -13.93 9.34
C ARG A 68 -13.20 -13.03 8.45
N GLY A 69 -12.55 -12.01 9.03
CA GLY A 69 -11.71 -11.07 8.31
C GLY A 69 -10.27 -11.55 8.25
N PHE A 70 -9.62 -11.42 7.11
CA PHE A 70 -8.21 -11.74 6.90
C PHE A 70 -7.55 -10.56 6.22
N ALA A 71 -6.50 -10.03 6.84
CA ALA A 71 -5.67 -8.99 6.25
C ALA A 71 -4.52 -9.65 5.50
N GLY A 72 -4.26 -9.21 4.28
CA GLY A 72 -3.22 -9.78 3.43
C GLY A 72 -2.71 -8.81 2.39
N VAL A 73 -1.87 -9.33 1.51
CA VAL A 73 -1.24 -8.59 0.40
C VAL A 73 -1.64 -9.23 -0.91
N VAL A 74 -2.19 -8.44 -1.83
CA VAL A 74 -2.49 -8.86 -3.21
C VAL A 74 -1.30 -8.52 -4.10
N GLY A 75 -0.83 -9.51 -4.87
CA GLY A 75 0.25 -9.32 -5.85
C GLY A 75 1.57 -8.85 -5.23
N GLY A 76 1.81 -9.18 -3.95
CA GLY A 76 3.03 -8.84 -3.21
C GLY A 76 3.19 -7.36 -2.83
N GLN A 77 2.25 -6.46 -3.16
CA GLN A 77 2.40 -5.04 -2.89
C GLN A 77 1.17 -4.32 -2.32
N GLN A 78 -0.04 -4.84 -2.53
CA GLN A 78 -1.28 -4.12 -2.20
C GLN A 78 -1.95 -4.70 -0.96
N PRO A 79 -1.91 -4.02 0.21
CA PRO A 79 -2.66 -4.45 1.38
C PRO A 79 -4.16 -4.50 1.09
N ALA A 80 -4.82 -5.59 1.50
CA ALA A 80 -6.24 -5.79 1.28
C ALA A 80 -6.87 -6.64 2.40
N ALA A 81 -8.19 -6.52 2.53
CA ALA A 81 -9.00 -7.39 3.37
C ALA A 81 -9.66 -8.48 2.52
N ALA A 82 -9.78 -9.68 3.10
CA ALA A 82 -10.56 -10.78 2.61
C ALA A 82 -11.56 -11.21 3.69
N TYR A 83 -12.82 -11.45 3.33
CA TYR A 83 -13.88 -11.83 4.24
C TYR A 83 -14.41 -13.21 3.88
N VAL A 84 -14.18 -14.19 4.75
CA VAL A 84 -14.68 -15.55 4.57
C VAL A 84 -16.10 -15.63 5.12
N THR A 85 -17.01 -16.19 4.34
CA THR A 85 -18.40 -16.40 4.73
C THR A 85 -18.53 -17.37 5.90
N ALA A 86 -19.63 -17.31 6.64
CA ALA A 86 -19.86 -18.14 7.83
C ALA A 86 -19.78 -19.66 7.57
N ASP A 87 -20.07 -20.09 6.33
CA ASP A 87 -19.94 -21.49 5.89
C ASP A 87 -18.49 -21.94 5.63
N GLY A 88 -17.53 -21.01 5.64
CA GLY A 88 -16.10 -21.26 5.37
C GLY A 88 -15.77 -21.60 3.91
N LYS A 89 -16.74 -21.51 2.99
CA LYS A 89 -16.61 -22.01 1.60
C LYS A 89 -16.42 -20.90 0.57
N HIS A 90 -16.75 -19.66 0.91
CA HIS A 90 -16.64 -18.51 0.01
C HIS A 90 -15.81 -17.41 0.66
N VAL A 91 -15.22 -16.58 -0.18
CA VAL A 91 -14.41 -15.44 0.26
C VAL A 91 -14.62 -14.26 -0.67
N LEU A 92 -14.70 -13.06 -0.09
CA LEU A 92 -14.78 -11.79 -0.80
C LEU A 92 -13.52 -10.99 -0.50
N VAL A 93 -12.79 -10.53 -1.51
CA VAL A 93 -11.64 -9.64 -1.33
C VAL A 93 -12.08 -8.22 -1.67
N GLY A 94 -11.95 -7.27 -0.74
CA GLY A 94 -12.37 -5.90 -0.95
C GLY A 94 -12.66 -5.14 0.35
N SER A 95 -13.47 -4.09 0.24
CA SER A 95 -13.93 -3.27 1.37
C SER A 95 -15.26 -3.76 1.92
N LEU A 96 -15.46 -3.63 3.23
CA LEU A 96 -16.73 -3.92 3.88
C LEU A 96 -17.14 -2.69 4.70
N PHE A 97 -18.22 -2.03 4.28
CA PHE A 97 -18.70 -0.81 4.91
C PHE A 97 -19.80 -1.11 5.91
N ASP A 98 -19.78 -0.44 7.06
CA ASP A 98 -20.90 -0.44 8.01
C ASP A 98 -22.03 0.52 7.59
N ALA A 99 -23.09 0.58 8.39
CA ALA A 99 -24.25 1.45 8.13
C ALA A 99 -23.91 2.95 8.19
N GLN A 100 -22.74 3.32 8.71
CA GLN A 100 -22.23 4.68 8.78
C GLN A 100 -21.29 5.00 7.60
N GLY A 101 -21.04 4.01 6.72
CA GLY A 101 -20.13 4.16 5.59
C GLY A 101 -18.66 4.05 5.96
N LYS A 102 -18.31 3.52 7.14
CA LYS A 102 -16.92 3.26 7.53
C LYS A 102 -16.49 1.89 6.98
N ASP A 103 -15.36 1.85 6.28
CA ASP A 103 -14.72 0.56 5.92
C ASP A 103 -14.10 -0.07 7.16
N ILE A 104 -14.68 -1.19 7.61
CA ILE A 104 -14.25 -1.88 8.81
C ILE A 104 -12.88 -2.58 8.64
N GLY A 105 -12.47 -2.85 7.40
CA GLY A 105 -11.22 -3.53 7.09
C GLY A 105 -10.00 -2.61 7.12
N THR A 106 -10.21 -1.28 7.05
CA THR A 106 -9.10 -0.31 6.93
C THR A 106 -8.13 -0.40 8.10
N GLU A 107 -8.62 -0.30 9.34
CA GLU A 107 -7.78 -0.32 10.54
C GLU A 107 -7.07 -1.68 10.76
N PRO A 108 -7.75 -2.84 10.64
CA PRO A 108 -7.07 -4.13 10.68
C PRO A 108 -6.02 -4.32 9.60
N VAL A 109 -6.29 -3.91 8.35
CA VAL A 109 -5.32 -4.02 7.25
C VAL A 109 -4.14 -3.10 7.48
N GLU A 110 -4.36 -1.87 7.95
CA GLU A 110 -3.29 -0.94 8.31
C GLU A 110 -2.37 -1.56 9.38
N ARG A 111 -2.95 -2.07 10.47
CA ARG A 111 -2.21 -2.64 11.61
C ARG A 111 -1.50 -3.95 11.29
N LEU A 112 -2.17 -4.87 10.60
CA LEU A 112 -1.67 -6.24 10.39
C LEU A 112 -0.75 -6.35 9.17
N VAL A 113 -0.89 -5.45 8.20
CA VAL A 113 -0.20 -5.56 6.91
C VAL A 113 0.60 -4.29 6.62
N ALA A 114 -0.08 -3.16 6.44
CA ALA A 114 0.55 -1.99 5.85
C ALA A 114 1.65 -1.42 6.76
N ALA A 115 1.44 -1.32 8.07
CA ALA A 115 2.42 -0.78 9.00
C ALA A 115 3.66 -1.69 9.17
N PRO A 116 3.52 -3.02 9.39
CA PRO A 116 4.67 -3.92 9.38
C PRO A 116 5.43 -3.94 8.05
N MET A 117 4.72 -3.89 6.93
CA MET A 117 5.33 -3.85 5.59
C MET A 117 6.11 -2.55 5.38
N SER A 118 5.52 -1.40 5.72
CA SER A 118 6.16 -0.08 5.73
C SER A 118 7.44 -0.09 6.56
N ALA A 119 7.40 -0.62 7.78
CA ALA A 119 8.56 -0.71 8.66
C ALA A 119 9.68 -1.57 8.07
N ARG A 120 9.37 -2.74 7.49
CA ARG A 120 10.36 -3.59 6.82
C ARG A 120 10.99 -2.91 5.61
N GLN A 121 10.17 -2.27 4.77
CA GLN A 121 10.66 -1.56 3.59
C GLN A 121 11.56 -0.38 3.98
N TRP A 122 11.18 0.38 4.99
CA TRP A 122 12.01 1.46 5.54
C TRP A 122 13.35 0.94 6.07
N ALA A 123 13.34 -0.17 6.81
CA ALA A 123 14.58 -0.78 7.31
C ALA A 123 15.52 -1.23 6.17
N LYS A 124 14.98 -1.72 5.04
CA LYS A 124 15.79 -2.04 3.85
C LYS A 124 16.42 -0.79 3.23
N LEU A 125 15.69 0.33 3.19
CA LEU A 125 16.25 1.62 2.74
C LEU A 125 17.35 2.12 3.69
N ASP A 126 17.13 2.05 5.00
CA ASP A 126 18.13 2.39 6.03
C ASP A 126 19.43 1.59 5.87
N ALA A 127 19.32 0.29 5.54
CA ALA A 127 20.46 -0.60 5.34
C ALA A 127 21.12 -0.53 3.95
N SER A 128 20.51 0.19 2.98
CA SER A 128 21.02 0.29 1.61
C SER A 128 22.29 1.14 1.50
N ALA A 129 22.97 1.07 0.35
CA ALA A 129 24.11 1.94 0.08
C ALA A 129 23.63 3.31 -0.41
N TRP A 130 23.31 4.19 0.53
CA TRP A 130 22.83 5.55 0.26
C TRP A 130 23.87 6.63 0.58
N VAL A 131 23.71 7.79 -0.04
CA VAL A 131 24.54 8.99 0.15
C VAL A 131 23.69 10.10 0.76
N ARG A 132 24.20 10.73 1.81
CA ARG A 132 23.51 11.84 2.50
C ARG A 132 23.60 13.13 1.70
N ASP A 133 22.50 13.86 1.63
CA ASP A 133 22.42 15.26 1.23
C ASP A 133 21.57 16.03 2.25
N GLY A 134 22.11 17.11 2.79
CA GLY A 134 21.56 17.84 3.94
C GLY A 134 22.13 17.45 5.30
N ARG A 135 21.55 18.03 6.36
CA ARG A 135 22.02 17.85 7.74
C ARG A 135 21.70 16.46 8.28
N ALA A 136 22.61 15.91 9.09
CA ALA A 136 22.46 14.58 9.68
C ALA A 136 21.25 14.48 10.63
N ASP A 137 20.90 15.58 11.28
CA ASP A 137 19.85 15.74 12.29
C ASP A 137 18.56 16.36 11.74
N ALA A 138 18.41 16.47 10.41
CA ALA A 138 17.19 16.96 9.81
C ALA A 138 15.99 16.07 10.22
N PRO A 139 14.87 16.65 10.68
CA PRO A 139 13.76 15.90 11.27
C PRO A 139 13.02 15.04 10.24
N ARG A 140 13.07 15.42 8.96
CA ARG A 140 12.45 14.68 7.86
C ARG A 140 13.50 14.00 6.99
N VAL A 141 13.31 12.70 6.78
CA VAL A 141 14.13 11.89 5.87
C VAL A 141 13.31 11.54 4.63
N VAL A 142 13.91 11.76 3.46
CA VAL A 142 13.37 11.34 2.17
C VAL A 142 14.42 10.49 1.47
N TYR A 143 14.04 9.30 1.05
CA TYR A 143 14.85 8.44 0.20
C TYR A 143 14.59 8.75 -1.27
N THR A 144 15.64 8.70 -2.09
CA THR A 144 15.50 8.78 -3.55
C THR A 144 16.43 7.78 -4.22
N PHE A 145 15.89 6.91 -5.06
CA PHE A 145 16.68 6.16 -6.03
C PHE A 145 17.11 7.13 -7.14
N SER A 146 18.41 7.37 -7.25
CA SER A 146 18.97 8.41 -8.12
C SER A 146 20.05 7.84 -9.02
N ASP A 147 20.08 8.31 -10.27
CA ASP A 147 21.14 8.04 -11.24
C ASP A 147 21.87 9.36 -11.54
N ALA A 148 23.20 9.32 -11.58
CA ALA A 148 24.06 10.50 -11.74
C ALA A 148 23.84 11.24 -13.07
N ASN A 149 23.24 10.59 -14.07
CA ASN A 149 22.94 11.15 -15.38
C ASN A 149 21.44 11.48 -15.57
N CYS A 150 20.60 11.36 -14.53
CA CYS A 150 19.16 11.57 -14.65
C CYS A 150 18.76 13.05 -14.55
N PRO A 151 18.21 13.67 -15.62
CA PRO A 151 17.79 15.07 -15.57
C PRO A 151 16.66 15.34 -14.56
N TYR A 152 15.78 14.36 -14.33
CA TYR A 152 14.72 14.51 -13.33
C TYR A 152 15.22 14.33 -11.90
N CYS A 153 16.27 13.53 -11.66
CA CYS A 153 16.93 13.51 -10.35
C CYS A 153 17.57 14.86 -10.05
N HIS A 154 18.24 15.43 -11.05
CA HIS A 154 18.85 16.75 -10.93
C HIS A 154 17.82 17.84 -10.59
N ARG A 155 16.73 17.92 -11.35
CA ARG A 155 15.64 18.87 -11.08
C ARG A 155 15.00 18.66 -9.70
N PHE A 156 14.88 17.42 -9.26
CA PHE A 156 14.39 17.11 -7.91
C PHE A 156 15.35 17.63 -6.83
N TRP A 157 16.65 17.40 -7.02
CA TRP A 157 17.70 17.90 -6.14
C TRP A 157 17.68 19.43 -6.05
N GLU A 158 17.55 20.13 -7.18
CA GLU A 158 17.43 21.60 -7.23
C GLU A 158 16.18 22.08 -6.49
N ALA A 159 15.03 21.49 -6.78
CA ALA A 159 13.77 21.86 -6.16
C ALA A 159 13.76 21.60 -4.65
N ALA A 160 14.54 20.62 -4.16
CA ALA A 160 14.66 20.29 -2.75
C ALA A 160 15.49 21.29 -1.93
N ARG A 161 16.33 22.12 -2.58
CA ARG A 161 17.28 23.03 -1.91
C ARG A 161 16.67 23.84 -0.76
N PRO A 162 15.48 24.47 -0.90
CA PRO A 162 14.90 25.26 0.20
C PRO A 162 14.72 24.47 1.52
N TRP A 163 14.42 23.18 1.45
CA TRP A 163 14.25 22.33 2.63
C TRP A 163 15.55 21.71 3.12
N VAL A 164 16.42 21.32 2.18
CA VAL A 164 17.70 20.67 2.50
C VAL A 164 18.67 21.67 3.11
N ASP A 165 18.82 22.84 2.50
CA ASP A 165 19.77 23.87 2.91
C ASP A 165 19.35 24.53 4.23
N SER A 166 18.04 24.61 4.50
CA SER A 166 17.50 25.05 5.79
C SER A 166 17.62 24.00 6.91
N GLY A 167 18.00 22.76 6.58
CA GLY A 167 18.14 21.66 7.52
C GLY A 167 16.84 20.99 7.94
N LYS A 168 15.73 21.26 7.23
CA LYS A 168 14.42 20.65 7.50
C LYS A 168 14.31 19.24 6.93
N VAL A 169 14.99 18.98 5.81
CA VAL A 169 14.99 17.69 5.12
C VAL A 169 16.40 17.17 4.92
N GLN A 170 16.57 15.86 5.09
CA GLN A 170 17.72 15.10 4.61
C GLN A 170 17.27 14.20 3.47
N LEU A 171 17.91 14.35 2.31
CA LEU A 171 17.79 13.38 1.24
C LEU A 171 18.82 12.27 1.44
N ARG A 172 18.37 11.03 1.23
CA ARG A 172 19.22 9.83 1.21
C ARG A 172 19.17 9.25 -0.20
N HIS A 173 20.20 9.54 -0.99
CA HIS A 173 20.31 9.13 -2.38
C HIS A 173 20.80 7.69 -2.46
N VAL A 174 19.90 6.76 -2.80
CA VAL A 174 20.23 5.37 -3.09
C VAL A 174 20.69 5.31 -4.54
N MET A 175 22.02 5.30 -4.74
CA MET A 175 22.59 5.44 -6.08
C MET A 175 22.38 4.19 -6.92
N VAL A 176 21.89 4.37 -8.15
CA VAL A 176 21.81 3.35 -9.20
C VAL A 176 22.54 3.86 -10.45
N GLY A 177 22.91 2.96 -11.36
CA GLY A 177 23.60 3.30 -12.61
C GLY A 177 22.93 2.62 -13.80
N VAL A 178 21.79 3.13 -14.23
CA VAL A 178 20.89 2.45 -15.19
C VAL A 178 20.56 3.27 -16.44
N ILE A 179 20.89 4.57 -16.50
CA ILE A 179 20.44 5.46 -17.60
C ILE A 179 21.42 5.53 -18.76
N ARG A 180 22.70 5.76 -18.48
CA ARG A 180 23.79 5.86 -19.47
C ARG A 180 24.90 4.87 -19.16
N GLU A 181 25.72 4.56 -20.17
CA GLU A 181 26.88 3.66 -20.06
C GLU A 181 27.83 4.03 -18.91
N ASP A 182 28.06 5.33 -18.68
CA ASP A 182 28.96 5.82 -17.62
C ASP A 182 28.30 5.96 -16.24
N SER A 183 26.99 5.67 -16.12
CA SER A 183 26.23 5.87 -14.87
C SER A 183 26.72 4.98 -13.72
N PRO A 184 26.99 3.68 -13.90
CA PRO A 184 27.57 2.85 -12.84
C PRO A 184 28.90 3.40 -12.33
N ALA A 185 29.77 3.87 -13.24
CA ALA A 185 31.08 4.39 -12.89
C ALA A 185 30.99 5.77 -12.17
N LYS A 186 30.02 6.61 -12.52
CA LYS A 186 29.72 7.86 -11.77
C LYS A 186 29.12 7.59 -10.40
N ALA A 187 28.16 6.67 -10.30
CA ALA A 187 27.60 6.24 -9.03
C ALA A 187 28.69 5.67 -8.11
N ALA A 188 29.61 4.87 -8.66
CA ALA A 188 30.78 4.38 -7.95
C ALA A 188 31.73 5.50 -7.49
N ALA A 189 31.99 6.50 -8.34
CA ALA A 189 32.81 7.66 -7.96
C ALA A 189 32.23 8.39 -6.75
N ILE A 190 30.91 8.53 -6.71
CA ILE A 190 30.20 9.14 -5.57
C ILE A 190 30.29 8.25 -4.33
N LEU A 191 29.90 6.97 -4.44
CA LEU A 191 29.85 6.04 -3.30
C LEU A 191 31.21 5.77 -2.65
N THR A 192 32.29 5.81 -3.43
CA THR A 192 33.66 5.50 -2.96
C THR A 192 34.51 6.73 -2.67
N ALA A 193 33.98 7.93 -2.88
CA ALA A 193 34.70 9.15 -2.52
C ALA A 193 35.00 9.19 -1.02
N PRO A 194 36.11 9.82 -0.59
CA PRO A 194 36.38 10.07 0.84
C PRO A 194 35.25 10.84 1.53
N ASN A 195 34.53 11.67 0.77
CA ASN A 195 33.31 12.32 1.20
C ASN A 195 32.21 12.13 0.13
N PRO A 196 31.38 11.08 0.25
CA PRO A 196 30.33 10.80 -0.72
C PRO A 196 29.31 11.94 -0.88
N SER A 197 28.99 12.65 0.21
CA SER A 197 28.09 13.81 0.15
C SER A 197 28.67 14.94 -0.72
N ALA A 198 29.96 15.24 -0.57
CA ALA A 198 30.60 16.26 -1.41
C ALA A 198 30.68 15.83 -2.88
N ALA A 199 30.96 14.55 -3.16
CA ALA A 199 31.00 14.02 -4.51
C ALA A 199 29.61 14.01 -5.18
N LEU A 200 28.54 13.75 -4.43
CA LEU A 200 27.17 13.89 -4.90
C LEU A 200 26.87 15.35 -5.28
N LEU A 201 27.16 16.29 -4.38
CA LEU A 201 26.94 17.72 -4.67
C LEU A 201 27.76 18.19 -5.87
N GLU A 202 29.00 17.70 -6.01
CA GLU A 202 29.81 17.95 -7.19
C GLU A 202 29.13 17.48 -8.47
N ASN A 203 28.57 16.27 -8.48
CA ASN A 203 27.83 15.74 -9.62
C ASN A 203 26.65 16.65 -9.99
N GLU A 204 25.85 17.05 -9.00
CA GLU A 204 24.65 17.85 -9.22
C GLU A 204 24.99 19.28 -9.66
N HIS A 205 25.97 19.94 -9.02
CA HIS A 205 26.39 21.28 -9.44
C HIS A 205 27.03 21.31 -10.83
N ARG A 206 27.64 20.20 -11.27
CA ARG A 206 28.23 20.08 -12.61
C ARG A 206 27.32 19.33 -13.60
N PHE A 207 26.04 19.13 -13.28
CA PHE A 207 25.17 18.26 -14.08
C PHE A 207 25.16 18.64 -15.58
N ASP A 208 24.99 19.93 -15.88
CA ASP A 208 24.99 20.46 -17.26
C ASP A 208 26.35 20.37 -17.98
N GLN A 209 27.43 20.13 -17.23
CA GLN A 209 28.79 19.93 -17.74
C GLN A 209 29.15 18.44 -17.85
N GLY A 210 28.20 17.54 -17.58
CA GLY A 210 28.39 16.09 -17.61
C GLY A 210 28.61 15.45 -16.23
N GLY A 211 28.50 16.20 -15.14
CA GLY A 211 28.55 15.69 -13.77
C GLY A 211 29.97 15.35 -13.29
N ILE A 212 30.05 14.44 -12.31
CA ILE A 212 31.32 13.99 -11.74
C ILE A 212 32.11 13.13 -12.75
N LYS A 213 33.45 13.17 -12.66
CA LYS A 213 34.30 12.25 -13.41
C LYS A 213 34.00 10.80 -13.01
N PRO A 214 33.74 9.88 -13.96
CA PRO A 214 33.53 8.47 -13.65
C PRO A 214 34.74 7.84 -12.95
N ALA A 215 34.48 6.88 -12.05
CA ALA A 215 35.53 6.07 -11.44
C ALA A 215 36.25 5.26 -12.53
N ALA A 216 37.59 5.19 -12.45
CA ALA A 216 38.39 4.47 -13.43
C ALA A 216 38.15 2.95 -13.40
N ASN A 217 37.86 2.40 -12.22
CA ASN A 217 37.62 0.99 -12.00
C ASN A 217 36.41 0.80 -11.10
N LEU A 218 35.55 -0.16 -11.45
CA LEU A 218 34.43 -0.61 -10.63
C LEU A 218 34.85 -1.91 -9.91
N THR A 219 35.09 -1.83 -8.60
CA THR A 219 35.40 -3.03 -7.80
C THR A 219 34.15 -3.89 -7.63
N ALA A 220 34.33 -5.20 -7.41
CA ALA A 220 33.22 -6.12 -7.19
C ALA A 220 32.34 -5.72 -5.98
N GLU A 221 32.95 -5.17 -4.92
CA GLU A 221 32.20 -4.68 -3.76
C GLU A 221 31.24 -3.53 -4.13
N VAL A 222 31.70 -2.58 -4.93
CA VAL A 222 30.89 -1.43 -5.34
C VAL A 222 29.84 -1.86 -6.36
N ALA A 223 30.18 -2.75 -7.29
CA ALA A 223 29.22 -3.35 -8.21
C ALA A 223 28.08 -4.03 -7.44
N ASN A 224 28.40 -4.87 -6.44
CA ASN A 224 27.39 -5.53 -5.62
C ASN A 224 26.49 -4.55 -4.86
N LYS A 225 27.03 -3.41 -4.39
CA LYS A 225 26.22 -2.35 -3.76
C LYS A 225 25.26 -1.71 -4.75
N LEU A 226 25.71 -1.42 -5.97
CA LEU A 226 24.86 -0.85 -7.03
C LEU A 226 23.77 -1.84 -7.47
N ASP A 227 24.12 -3.12 -7.62
CA ASP A 227 23.17 -4.19 -7.96
C ASP A 227 22.12 -4.35 -6.85
N ALA A 228 22.54 -4.35 -5.58
CA ALA A 228 21.63 -4.43 -4.44
C ALA A 228 20.68 -3.21 -4.39
N ASN A 229 21.18 -2.00 -4.66
CA ASN A 229 20.37 -0.80 -4.77
C ASN A 229 19.36 -0.90 -5.93
N GLN A 230 19.76 -1.44 -7.08
CA GLN A 230 18.87 -1.63 -8.23
C GLN A 230 17.79 -2.68 -7.96
N VAL A 231 18.14 -3.80 -7.33
CA VAL A 231 17.17 -4.81 -6.87
C VAL A 231 16.18 -4.18 -5.89
N LEU A 232 16.67 -3.39 -4.94
CA LEU A 232 15.81 -2.69 -3.99
C LEU A 232 14.88 -1.68 -4.69
N MET A 233 15.36 -0.96 -5.71
CA MET A 233 14.55 -0.04 -6.51
C MET A 233 13.36 -0.77 -7.15
N ILE A 234 13.61 -1.93 -7.76
CA ILE A 234 12.57 -2.77 -8.38
C ILE A 234 11.62 -3.33 -7.31
N GLU A 235 12.16 -3.81 -6.19
CA GLU A 235 11.37 -4.32 -5.07
C GLU A 235 10.40 -3.26 -4.52
N MET A 236 10.85 -2.01 -4.43
CA MET A 236 10.03 -0.86 -4.01
C MET A 236 9.01 -0.42 -5.08
N GLY A 237 9.02 -1.04 -6.27
CA GLY A 237 8.07 -0.83 -7.35
C GLY A 237 8.47 0.28 -8.33
N PHE A 238 9.74 0.69 -8.36
CA PHE A 238 10.21 1.72 -9.29
C PHE A 238 10.85 1.09 -10.52
N GLN A 239 10.50 1.62 -11.69
CA GLN A 239 11.08 1.25 -12.99
C GLN A 239 11.98 2.35 -13.58
N GLY A 240 12.14 3.46 -12.87
CA GLY A 240 12.94 4.61 -13.30
C GLY A 240 13.25 5.55 -12.14
N THR A 241 14.07 6.56 -12.42
CA THR A 241 14.52 7.54 -11.44
C THR A 241 14.02 8.96 -11.76
N PRO A 242 13.80 9.83 -10.76
CA PRO A 242 13.91 9.54 -9.33
C PRO A 242 12.77 8.63 -8.84
N GLY A 243 13.10 7.68 -7.96
CA GLY A 243 12.13 6.90 -7.21
C GLY A 243 12.12 7.37 -5.75
N ILE A 244 11.08 8.09 -5.34
CA ILE A 244 11.08 8.85 -4.08
C ILE A 244 10.24 8.13 -3.03
N LEU A 245 10.77 8.00 -1.81
CA LEU A 245 10.06 7.43 -0.67
C LEU A 245 10.20 8.30 0.58
N PHE A 246 9.11 8.43 1.34
CA PHE A 246 9.05 9.21 2.57
C PHE A 246 7.99 8.63 3.51
N LYS A 247 8.03 9.00 4.78
CA LYS A 247 6.93 8.68 5.72
C LYS A 247 5.91 9.81 5.74
N ASP A 248 4.63 9.46 5.72
CA ASP A 248 3.55 10.40 6.03
C ASP A 248 3.43 10.64 7.55
N ASP A 249 2.43 11.43 7.93
CA ASP A 249 2.18 11.82 9.33
C ASP A 249 1.77 10.64 10.22
N LYS A 250 1.32 9.52 9.63
CA LYS A 250 1.05 8.26 10.33
C LYS A 250 2.29 7.35 10.42
N GLY A 251 3.43 7.79 9.88
CA GLY A 251 4.66 6.99 9.82
C GLY A 251 4.63 5.93 8.72
N MET A 252 3.67 5.98 7.80
CA MET A 252 3.50 5.01 6.72
C MET A 252 4.35 5.39 5.51
N LEU A 253 4.99 4.39 4.90
CA LEU A 253 5.82 4.57 3.72
C LEU A 253 4.97 4.97 2.52
N GLN A 254 5.25 6.15 1.99
CA GLN A 254 4.70 6.70 0.77
C GLN A 254 5.74 6.63 -0.35
N ARG A 255 5.24 6.57 -1.59
CA ARG A 255 6.06 6.48 -2.81
C ARG A 255 5.62 7.54 -3.82
N ARG A 256 6.58 8.12 -4.54
CA ARG A 256 6.35 8.98 -5.71
C ARG A 256 7.36 8.62 -6.80
N ALA A 257 6.86 8.35 -8.00
CA ALA A 257 7.69 8.05 -9.16
C ALA A 257 7.88 9.33 -9.98
N GLY A 258 9.13 9.60 -10.38
CA GLY A 258 9.47 10.79 -11.14
C GLY A 258 9.49 12.05 -10.29
N MET A 259 9.58 13.19 -10.98
CA MET A 259 9.68 14.52 -10.35
C MET A 259 8.34 14.98 -9.77
N PRO A 260 8.21 15.21 -8.44
CA PRO A 260 7.03 15.79 -7.85
C PRO A 260 6.79 17.21 -8.37
N GLN A 261 5.53 17.58 -8.57
CA GLN A 261 5.14 18.90 -9.08
C GLN A 261 4.19 19.61 -8.12
N GLY A 262 4.31 20.93 -8.04
CA GLY A 262 3.43 21.78 -7.25
C GLY A 262 3.30 21.31 -5.80
N GLN A 263 2.05 21.11 -5.36
CA GLN A 263 1.73 20.69 -4.00
C GLN A 263 2.27 19.31 -3.64
N ASP A 264 2.53 18.42 -4.61
CA ASP A 264 3.10 17.10 -4.31
C ASP A 264 4.55 17.22 -3.79
N MET A 265 5.26 18.29 -4.14
CA MET A 265 6.56 18.59 -3.55
C MET A 265 6.44 18.90 -2.05
N ASP A 266 5.39 19.63 -1.63
CA ASP A 266 5.14 19.92 -0.22
C ASP A 266 4.71 18.66 0.55
N VAL A 267 4.00 17.72 -0.11
CA VAL A 267 3.70 16.41 0.48
C VAL A 267 4.97 15.59 0.71
N VAL A 268 5.89 15.60 -0.26
CA VAL A 268 7.18 14.88 -0.19
C VAL A 268 8.13 15.51 0.83
N MET A 269 8.22 16.84 0.87
CA MET A 269 9.21 17.56 1.67
C MET A 269 8.68 18.06 3.02
N GLY A 270 7.37 18.02 3.23
CA GLY A 270 6.75 18.63 4.39
C GLY A 270 6.73 20.15 4.32
N PRO A 271 6.25 20.81 5.39
CA PRO A 271 6.14 22.27 5.44
C PRO A 271 7.51 22.94 5.30
N ARG A 272 7.51 24.06 4.56
CA ARG A 272 8.71 24.87 4.29
C ARG A 272 9.29 25.57 5.49
#